data_AF-A0A924A4H1-F1
#
_entry.id   AF-A0A924A4H1-F1
#
_cell.length_a   1.000
_cell.length_b   1.000
_cell.length_c   1.000
_cell.angle_alpha   90.00
_cell.angle_beta   90.00
_cell.angle_gamma   90.00
#
_symmetry.space_group_name_H-M   'P 1'
#
loop_
_entity.id
_entity.type
_entity.pdbx_description
1 polymer ?
#
loop_
_entity_poly.entity_id
_entity_poly.type
_entity_poly.pdbx_seq_one_letter_code
_entity_poly.pdbx_strand_id
1 'polypeptide(L)'
;MISKEYIQAWKSTAPWNYDAQVEQDLIMSRALCELYSEPKIKETLAFRGGTALQKIFFSKSTRYSEDIDLVQIPKEKIGSVGASSNDEGLKRVNVAVGMGLGGNGARDIAYINAESAAKDLKIKELELRLEKIEKALNSK
;
A
#
# COMPACT_ATOMS: atom_id res chain seq x y z
N MET A 1 -19.79 -10.24 11.52
CA MET A 1 -19.57 -10.79 10.18
C MET A 1 -20.00 -9.74 9.18
N ILE A 2 -19.13 -9.42 8.22
CA ILE A 2 -19.40 -8.53 7.11
C ILE A 2 -20.52 -9.14 6.24
N SER A 3 -21.34 -8.29 5.60
CA SER A 3 -22.42 -8.78 4.75
C SER A 3 -21.87 -9.53 3.53
N LYS A 4 -22.63 -10.53 3.05
CA LYS A 4 -22.19 -11.40 1.95
C LYS A 4 -21.92 -10.63 0.67
N GLU A 5 -22.64 -9.54 0.43
CA GLU A 5 -22.51 -8.70 -0.76
C GLU A 5 -21.10 -8.09 -0.85
N TYR A 6 -20.58 -7.57 0.26
CA TYR A 6 -19.22 -7.03 0.31
C TYR A 6 -18.16 -8.13 0.15
N ILE A 7 -18.39 -9.32 0.73
CA ILE A 7 -17.51 -10.47 0.55
C ILE A 7 -17.45 -10.88 -0.92
N GLN A 8 -18.60 -10.99 -1.61
CA GLN A 8 -18.62 -11.33 -3.03
C GLN A 8 -17.97 -10.26 -3.90
N ALA A 9 -18.19 -8.97 -3.59
CA ALA A 9 -17.53 -7.88 -4.32
C ALA A 9 -16.00 -7.96 -4.19
N TRP A 10 -15.51 -8.23 -2.97
CA TRP A 10 -14.07 -8.30 -2.67
C TRP A 10 -13.36 -9.53 -3.29
N LYS A 11 -14.08 -10.60 -3.62
CA LYS A 11 -13.49 -11.76 -4.33
C LYS A 11 -12.80 -11.42 -5.64
N SER A 12 -13.23 -10.34 -6.30
CA SER A 12 -12.56 -9.86 -7.51
C SER A 12 -11.11 -9.41 -7.25
N THR A 13 -10.83 -8.91 -6.05
CA THR A 13 -9.51 -8.50 -5.58
C THR A 13 -8.77 -9.64 -4.90
N ALA A 14 -9.46 -10.37 -4.03
CA ALA A 14 -8.92 -11.45 -3.21
C ALA A 14 -9.72 -12.75 -3.43
N PRO A 15 -9.45 -13.49 -4.53
CA PRO A 15 -10.23 -14.66 -4.92
C PRO A 15 -9.85 -15.90 -4.10
N TRP A 16 -9.95 -15.80 -2.77
CA TRP A 16 -9.66 -16.91 -1.87
C TRP A 16 -10.78 -17.97 -1.91
N ASN A 17 -10.41 -19.22 -1.65
CA ASN A 17 -11.32 -20.37 -1.78
C ASN A 17 -12.48 -20.33 -0.78
N TYR A 18 -12.25 -19.73 0.40
CA TYR A 18 -13.23 -19.68 1.48
C TYR A 18 -13.70 -18.25 1.74
N ASP A 19 -15.01 -18.03 1.87
CA ASP A 19 -15.59 -16.71 2.15
C ASP A 19 -15.02 -16.07 3.42
N ALA A 20 -14.68 -16.87 4.44
CA ALA A 20 -14.03 -16.38 5.66
C ALA A 20 -12.64 -15.77 5.39
N GLN A 21 -11.87 -16.34 4.46
CA GLN A 21 -10.56 -15.79 4.07
C GLN A 21 -10.73 -14.49 3.28
N VAL A 22 -11.76 -14.40 2.45
CA VAL A 22 -12.09 -13.17 1.71
C VAL A 22 -12.53 -12.07 2.67
N GLU A 23 -13.36 -12.40 3.66
CA GLU A 23 -13.77 -11.48 4.72
C GLU A 23 -12.58 -11.00 5.54
N GLN A 24 -11.71 -11.91 5.99
CA GLN A 24 -10.53 -11.57 6.77
C GLN A 24 -9.56 -10.71 5.95
N ASP A 25 -9.35 -11.03 4.68
CA ASP A 25 -8.54 -10.24 3.76
C ASP A 25 -9.08 -8.81 3.59
N LEU A 26 -10.41 -8.66 3.47
CA LEU A 26 -11.07 -7.36 3.44
C LEU A 26 -10.84 -6.57 4.73
N ILE A 27 -11.02 -7.21 5.89
CA ILE A 27 -10.81 -6.60 7.22
C ILE A 27 -9.36 -6.13 7.35
N MET A 28 -8.40 -7.00 7.05
CA MET A 28 -6.97 -6.67 7.12
C MET A 28 -6.60 -5.54 6.17
N SER A 29 -7.12 -5.56 4.93
CA SER A 29 -6.85 -4.51 3.95
C SER A 29 -7.39 -3.16 4.44
N ARG A 30 -8.62 -3.14 4.99
CA ARG A 30 -9.18 -1.91 5.58
C ARG A 30 -8.38 -1.46 6.80
N ALA A 31 -8.03 -2.37 7.71
CA ALA A 31 -7.25 -2.07 8.89
C ALA A 31 -5.88 -1.48 8.55
N LEU A 32 -5.20 -2.02 7.53
CA LEU A 32 -3.93 -1.47 7.05
C LEU A 32 -4.11 -0.05 6.48
N CYS A 33 -5.15 0.21 5.69
CA CYS A 33 -5.44 1.55 5.19
C CYS A 33 -5.69 2.55 6.34
N GLU A 34 -6.49 2.18 7.34
CA GLU A 34 -6.76 3.02 8.52
C GLU A 34 -5.49 3.25 9.34
N LEU A 35 -4.73 2.17 9.60
CA LEU A 35 -3.51 2.23 10.38
C LEU A 35 -2.47 3.16 9.74
N TYR A 36 -2.30 3.09 8.42
CA TYR A 36 -1.36 3.93 7.68
C TYR A 36 -1.94 5.30 7.26
N SER A 37 -3.20 5.58 7.58
CA SER A 37 -3.76 6.93 7.45
C SER A 37 -3.25 7.86 8.56
N GLU A 38 -2.86 7.31 9.71
CA GLU A 38 -2.24 8.04 10.81
C GLU A 38 -0.77 8.37 10.46
N PRO A 39 -0.40 9.67 10.32
CA PRO A 39 0.95 10.07 9.91
C PRO A 39 2.02 9.48 10.82
N LYS A 40 1.77 9.45 12.13
CA LYS A 40 2.77 8.92 13.08
C LYS A 40 3.04 7.43 12.86
N ILE A 41 2.03 6.64 12.55
CA ILE A 41 2.23 5.21 12.28
C ILE A 41 2.96 5.02 10.96
N LYS A 42 2.55 5.76 9.92
CA LYS A 42 3.20 5.73 8.61
C LYS A 42 4.70 6.07 8.67
N GLU A 43 5.08 7.00 9.54
CA GLU A 43 6.47 7.42 9.72
C GLU A 43 7.26 6.50 10.66
N THR A 44 6.60 5.78 11.57
CA THR A 44 7.28 5.01 12.62
C THR A 44 7.26 3.50 12.41
N LEU A 45 6.33 2.94 11.64
CA LEU A 45 6.16 1.50 11.45
C LEU A 45 6.20 1.12 9.96
N ALA A 46 7.07 0.18 9.59
CA ALA A 46 7.10 -0.44 8.28
C ALA A 46 6.33 -1.76 8.27
N PHE A 47 5.47 -1.93 7.27
CA PHE A 47 4.77 -3.18 7.00
C PHE A 47 5.68 -4.10 6.20
N ARG A 48 5.87 -5.32 6.69
CA ARG A 48 6.80 -6.31 6.14
C ARG A 48 6.20 -7.71 6.14
N GLY A 49 7.03 -8.70 5.81
CA GLY A 49 6.67 -10.11 5.88
C GLY A 49 5.91 -10.61 4.65
N GLY A 50 5.37 -11.82 4.77
CA GLY A 50 4.71 -12.51 3.67
C GLY A 50 3.47 -11.78 3.17
N THR A 51 2.69 -11.21 4.10
CA THR A 51 1.46 -10.47 3.76
C THR A 51 1.77 -9.18 3.02
N ALA A 52 2.84 -8.46 3.39
CA ALA A 52 3.26 -7.26 2.65
C ALA A 52 3.66 -7.58 1.20
N LEU A 53 4.39 -8.68 0.98
CA LEU A 53 4.72 -9.14 -0.38
C LEU A 53 3.46 -9.46 -1.19
N GLN A 54 2.48 -10.15 -0.60
CA GLN A 54 1.24 -10.52 -1.28
C GLN A 54 0.33 -9.34 -1.60
N LYS A 55 0.37 -8.28 -0.79
CA LYS A 55 -0.52 -7.11 -0.91
C LYS A 55 0.06 -5.97 -1.73
N ILE A 56 1.37 -5.73 -1.62
CA ILE A 56 2.02 -4.56 -2.20
C ILE A 56 2.79 -4.92 -3.47
N PHE A 57 3.45 -6.09 -3.49
CA PHE A 57 4.39 -6.41 -4.54
C PHE A 57 3.77 -7.24 -5.67
N PHE A 58 2.96 -8.24 -5.36
CA PHE A 58 2.34 -9.08 -6.39
C PHE A 58 1.06 -8.46 -6.92
N SER A 59 0.94 -8.43 -8.25
CA SER A 59 -0.29 -8.00 -8.95
C SER A 59 -1.45 -8.96 -8.75
N LYS A 60 -1.16 -10.22 -8.43
CA LYS A 60 -2.14 -11.24 -8.05
C LYS A 60 -1.61 -11.99 -6.84
N SER A 61 -2.37 -12.00 -5.75
CA SER A 61 -1.95 -12.73 -4.54
C SER A 61 -1.88 -14.23 -4.83
N THR A 62 -0.75 -14.85 -4.49
CA THR A 62 -0.39 -16.24 -4.81
C THR A 62 -0.65 -17.22 -3.67
N ARG A 63 -0.71 -16.71 -2.43
CA ARG A 63 -1.06 -17.50 -1.24
C ARG A 63 -1.79 -16.64 -0.23
N TYR A 64 -2.71 -17.27 0.50
CA TYR A 64 -3.36 -16.65 1.64
C TYR A 64 -2.34 -16.44 2.77
N SER A 65 -2.45 -15.29 3.45
CA SER A 65 -1.62 -14.90 4.59
C SER A 65 -2.46 -13.99 5.49
N GLU A 66 -2.44 -14.26 6.79
CA GLU A 66 -3.25 -13.54 7.78
C GLU A 66 -2.45 -12.68 8.76
N ASP A 67 -1.14 -12.95 8.88
CA ASP A 67 -0.29 -12.24 9.82
C ASP A 67 0.01 -10.82 9.32
N ILE A 68 -0.01 -9.83 10.23
CA ILE A 68 0.45 -8.46 9.95
C ILE A 68 1.76 -8.25 10.68
N ASP A 69 2.87 -8.31 9.94
CA ASP A 69 4.20 -8.07 10.49
C ASP A 69 4.57 -6.60 10.37
N LEU A 70 4.74 -5.91 11.49
CA LEU A 70 5.21 -4.52 11.55
C LEU A 70 6.59 -4.45 12.20
N VAL A 71 7.44 -3.57 11.71
CA VAL A 71 8.73 -3.26 12.34
C VAL A 71 8.88 -1.76 12.53
N GLN A 72 9.40 -1.33 13.67
CA GLN A 72 9.67 0.08 13.93
C GLN A 72 10.83 0.58 13.05
N ILE A 73 10.68 1.76 12.46
CA ILE A 73 11.68 2.37 11.57
C ILE A 73 12.66 3.29 12.34
N PRO A 74 12.20 4.28 13.14
CA PRO A 74 13.11 5.10 13.91
C PRO A 74 13.70 4.28 15.06
N LYS A 75 15.00 4.42 15.30
CA LYS A 75 15.75 3.74 16.38
C LYS A 75 15.47 4.31 17.77
N GLU A 76 14.35 5.00 17.94
CA GLU A 76 13.94 5.48 19.25
C GLU A 76 13.37 4.32 20.06
N LYS A 77 13.61 4.34 21.38
CA LYS A 77 13.14 3.29 22.29
C LYS A 77 11.65 3.04 22.04
N ILE A 78 11.28 1.77 21.91
CA ILE A 78 9.87 1.33 21.91
C ILE A 78 9.17 2.01 23.09
N GLY A 79 8.32 3.00 22.80
CA GLY A 79 7.60 3.80 23.81
C GLY A 79 7.67 5.32 23.63
N SER A 80 8.71 5.89 23.01
CA SER A 80 8.79 7.35 22.75
C SER A 80 8.28 7.68 21.37
N VAL A 81 6.98 7.59 21.21
CA VAL A 81 6.29 7.96 19.97
C VAL A 81 6.15 9.50 19.93
N GLY A 82 7.30 10.18 19.77
CA GLY A 82 7.40 11.63 19.74
C GLY A 82 8.84 12.14 19.68
N ALA A 83 9.48 12.08 18.51
CA ALA A 83 10.43 13.11 18.08
C ALA A 83 10.70 13.01 16.56
N SER A 84 10.62 14.18 15.94
CA SER A 84 10.85 14.48 14.53
C SER A 84 12.23 14.01 14.04
N SER A 85 12.32 13.42 12.85
CA SER A 85 13.59 13.41 12.10
C SER A 85 13.39 13.40 10.57
N ASN A 86 13.92 14.44 9.91
CA ASN A 86 14.04 14.60 8.46
C ASN A 86 15.14 13.67 7.88
N ASP A 87 15.01 12.35 8.06
CA ASP A 87 16.08 11.41 7.70
C ASP A 87 15.84 10.72 6.35
N GLU A 88 16.73 10.98 5.38
CA GLU A 88 16.85 10.29 4.10
C GLU A 88 16.98 8.76 4.23
N GLY A 89 17.38 8.25 5.40
CA GLY A 89 17.39 6.82 5.73
C GLY A 89 16.02 6.14 5.65
N LEU A 90 14.92 6.85 5.94
CA LEU A 90 13.54 6.33 5.84
C LEU A 90 13.03 6.16 4.41
N LYS A 91 13.58 6.92 3.45
CA LYS A 91 13.33 6.71 2.01
C LYS A 91 13.90 5.36 1.52
N ARG A 92 14.86 4.77 2.25
CA ARG A 92 15.53 3.51 1.88
C ARG A 92 14.78 2.25 2.34
N VAL A 93 13.85 2.33 3.29
CA VAL A 93 12.95 1.20 3.59
C VAL A 93 11.94 0.99 2.45
N ASN A 94 11.52 2.07 1.77
CA ASN A 94 10.80 2.02 0.50
C ASN A 94 11.59 1.36 -0.65
N VAL A 95 12.93 1.29 -0.56
CA VAL A 95 13.80 0.59 -1.53
C VAL A 95 13.96 -0.90 -1.22
N ALA A 96 13.61 -1.39 -0.03
CA ALA A 96 13.77 -2.80 0.35
C ALA A 96 12.64 -3.73 -0.12
N VAL A 97 11.60 -3.21 -0.77
CA VAL A 97 10.85 -3.96 -1.79
C VAL A 97 11.78 -4.39 -2.95
N GLY A 98 12.92 -3.72 -3.11
CA GLY A 98 14.05 -4.06 -3.97
C GLY A 98 14.99 -5.12 -3.38
N MET A 99 14.44 -6.28 -3.03
CA MET A 99 15.18 -7.55 -3.11
C MET A 99 14.40 -8.52 -3.98
N GLY A 100 14.27 -8.16 -5.25
CA GLY A 100 14.36 -9.11 -6.33
C GLY A 100 15.35 -8.55 -7.32
N LEU A 101 16.40 -9.32 -7.64
CA LEU A 101 17.42 -9.08 -8.65
C LEU A 101 18.69 -8.39 -8.14
N GLY A 102 19.76 -9.20 -8.07
CA GLY A 102 21.11 -8.69 -8.17
C GLY A 102 21.28 -7.91 -9.47
N GLY A 103 21.53 -6.63 -9.36
CA GLY A 103 21.69 -5.70 -10.48
C GLY A 103 22.07 -4.33 -9.94
N ASN A 104 22.87 -3.57 -10.69
CA ASN A 104 23.43 -2.29 -10.26
C ASN A 104 22.35 -1.26 -9.85
N GLY A 105 22.17 -1.06 -8.55
CA GLY A 105 21.09 -0.26 -7.92
C GLY A 105 20.98 1.22 -8.31
N ALA A 106 21.88 1.76 -9.12
CA ALA A 106 21.72 3.09 -9.71
C ALA A 106 20.70 3.11 -10.88
N ARG A 107 20.53 1.99 -11.60
CA ARG A 107 19.56 1.89 -12.70
C ARG A 107 18.14 1.68 -12.19
N ASP A 108 18.00 1.00 -11.05
CA ASP A 108 16.70 0.61 -10.50
C ASP A 108 15.96 1.79 -9.87
N ILE A 109 16.67 2.71 -9.20
CA ILE A 109 16.08 3.94 -8.64
C ILE A 109 15.58 4.87 -9.75
N ALA A 110 16.35 5.00 -10.85
CA ALA A 110 15.93 5.82 -11.99
C ALA A 110 14.66 5.27 -12.65
N TYR A 111 14.55 3.94 -12.75
CA TYR A 111 13.36 3.27 -13.28
C TYR A 111 12.14 3.47 -12.38
N ILE A 112 12.28 3.29 -11.06
CA ILE A 112 11.21 3.52 -10.09
C ILE A 112 10.72 4.98 -10.14
N ASN A 113 11.64 5.94 -10.20
CA ASN A 113 11.29 7.35 -10.29
C ASN A 113 10.56 7.68 -11.60
N ALA A 114 10.97 7.09 -12.72
CA ALA A 114 10.30 7.26 -14.00
C ALA A 114 8.89 6.64 -14.00
N GLU A 115 8.71 5.46 -13.41
CA GLU A 115 7.41 4.80 -13.29
C GLU A 115 6.46 5.54 -12.35
N SER A 116 6.97 6.08 -11.24
CA SER A 116 6.20 6.95 -10.33
C SER A 116 5.71 8.21 -11.05
N ALA A 117 6.61 8.88 -11.79
CA ALA A 117 6.25 10.09 -12.54
C ALA A 117 5.19 9.81 -13.62
N ALA A 118 5.25 8.65 -14.28
CA ALA A 118 4.25 8.24 -15.26
C ALA A 118 2.87 7.96 -14.63
N LYS A 119 2.84 7.35 -13.44
CA LYS A 119 1.60 7.12 -12.67
C LYS A 119 0.98 8.44 -12.21
N ASP A 120 1.81 9.38 -11.74
CA ASP A 120 1.36 10.71 -11.32
C ASP A 120 0.75 11.52 -12.47
N LEU A 121 1.32 11.40 -13.68
CA LEU A 121 0.76 12.02 -14.89
C LEU A 121 -0.62 11.42 -15.24
N LYS A 122 -0.77 10.09 -15.08
CA LYS A 122 -2.02 9.40 -15.38
C LYS A 122 -3.12 9.76 -14.39
N ILE A 123 -2.78 9.93 -13.12
CA ILE A 123 -3.70 10.39 -12.07
C ILE A 123 -4.21 11.79 -12.40
N LYS A 124 -3.32 12.74 -12.73
CA LYS A 124 -3.71 14.10 -13.14
C LYS A 124 -4.63 14.12 -14.36
N GLU A 125 -4.39 13.23 -15.32
CA GLU A 125 -5.26 13.12 -16.51
C GLU A 125 -6.68 12.66 -16.14
N LEU A 126 -6.79 11.72 -15.19
CA LEU A 126 -8.08 11.21 -14.71
C LEU A 126 -8.83 12.26 -13.88
N GLU A 127 -8.13 12.99 -13.02
CA GLU A 127 -8.68 14.12 -12.26
C GLU A 127 -9.26 15.19 -13.19
N LEU A 128 -8.53 15.58 -14.24
CA LEU A 128 -9.01 16.55 -15.23
C LEU A 128 -10.24 16.05 -16.00
N ARG A 129 -10.33 14.74 -16.27
CA ARG A 129 -11.51 14.14 -16.92
C ARG A 129 -12.72 14.14 -15.98
N LEU A 130 -12.53 13.82 -14.71
CA LEU A 130 -13.57 13.89 -13.69
C LEU A 130 -14.12 15.31 -13.54
N GLU A 131 -13.24 16.31 -13.47
CA GLU A 131 -13.64 17.71 -13.35
C GLU A 131 -14.47 18.19 -14.56
N LYS A 132 -14.12 17.74 -15.78
CA LYS A 132 -14.90 18.03 -17.00
C LYS A 132 -16.28 17.37 -16.97
N ILE A 133 -16.39 16.14 -16.46
CA ILE A 133 -17.67 15.44 -16.33
C ILE A 133 -18.55 16.14 -15.30
N GLU A 134 -18.00 16.52 -14.15
CA GLU A 134 -18.73 17.26 -13.10
C GLU A 134 -19.24 18.62 -13.61
N LYS A 135 -18.40 19.36 -14.35
CA LYS A 135 -18.81 20.62 -15.00
C LYS A 135 -19.92 20.41 -16.03
N ALA A 136 -19.84 19.33 -16.83
CA ALA A 136 -20.88 19.01 -17.81
C ALA A 136 -22.21 18.63 -17.12
N LEU A 137 -22.16 17.91 -16.00
CA LEU A 137 -23.34 17.53 -15.23
C LEU A 137 -24.02 18.74 -14.58
N ASN A 138 -23.23 19.69 -14.06
CA ASN A 138 -23.71 20.90 -13.39
C ASN A 138 -24.07 22.06 -14.34
N SER A 139 -23.96 21.85 -15.65
CA SER A 139 -24.34 22.83 -16.69
C SER A 139 -25.69 22.54 -17.36
N LYS A 140 -26.42 21.52 -16.88
CA LYS A 140 -27.82 21.22 -17.24
C LYS A 140 -28.75 21.69 -16.13
#